data_AF-A0A7M3ZNG7-F1
#
_entry.id   AF-A0A7M3ZNG7-F1
#
_cell.length_a   1.000
_cell.length_b   1.000
_cell.length_c   1.000
_cell.angle_alpha   90.00
_cell.angle_beta   90.00
_cell.angle_gamma   90.00
#
_symmetry.space_group_name_H-M   'P 1'
#
loop_
_entity.id
_entity.type
_entity.pdbx_description
1 polymer ?
#
loop_
_entity_poly.entity_id
_entity_poly.type
_entity_poly.pdbx_seq_one_letter_code
_entity_poly.pdbx_strand_id
1 'polypeptide(L)'
;IGFVVGTVVLWTMWVENGSSEAPKFVLPIVTLAYATAYYLLMGEDEVNEGMSDFKIGLGVKDPVTIVALLFVIATGAFYVVRQLVNPESVIEAVNGVAGPDGLGAPAKVTVAFTGALLLPYVLWATLILTQGAEGMWPVAHPPLFAFMAVAVANYFGFVFGPVREFTEQNQMDAMAGPMTLLIFLVVYLRLREEGIEEGMTFSGEPSDSRGFDFMFTCVVVMVSFGYFLVNMLS
;
A
#
# COMPACT_ATOMS: atom_id res chain seq x y z
N ILE A 1 3.27 2.18 12.85
CA ILE A 1 4.11 0.95 12.68
C ILE A 1 5.02 1.03 11.45
N GLY A 2 4.49 1.29 10.23
CA GLY A 2 5.30 1.38 9.01
C GLY A 2 6.45 2.38 9.10
N PHE A 3 6.22 3.59 9.63
CA PHE A 3 7.28 4.58 9.85
C PHE A 3 8.28 4.19 10.96
N VAL A 4 7.85 3.42 11.96
CA VAL A 4 8.76 2.90 13.00
C VAL A 4 9.71 1.89 12.39
N VAL A 5 9.19 0.92 11.63
CA VAL A 5 10.01 -0.06 10.90
C VAL A 5 10.89 0.65 9.87
N GLY A 6 10.34 1.61 9.13
CA GLY A 6 11.09 2.43 8.17
C GLY A 6 12.23 3.20 8.82
N THR A 7 12.03 3.71 10.04
CA THR A 7 13.10 4.35 10.83
C THR A 7 14.20 3.34 11.12
N VAL A 8 13.87 2.15 11.62
CA VAL A 8 14.86 1.09 11.86
C VAL A 8 15.61 0.72 10.57
N VAL A 9 14.90 0.59 9.44
CA VAL A 9 15.51 0.29 8.13
C VAL A 9 16.50 1.37 7.72
N LEU A 10 16.13 2.65 7.80
CA LEU A 10 17.02 3.75 7.45
C LEU A 10 18.26 3.80 8.35
N TRP A 11 18.14 3.43 9.62
CA TRP A 11 19.30 3.45 10.52
C TRP A 11 20.20 2.22 10.41
N THR A 12 19.66 1.07 10.01
CA THR A 12 20.40 -0.21 9.99
C THR A 12 20.88 -0.61 8.60
N MET A 13 20.26 -0.12 7.53
CA MET A 13 20.55 -0.54 6.15
C MET A 13 21.06 0.58 5.25
N TRP A 14 21.17 1.81 5.76
CA TRP A 14 21.71 2.93 5.00
C TRP A 14 23.21 2.76 4.76
N VAL A 15 23.60 2.96 3.50
CA VAL A 15 24.99 2.93 3.06
C VAL A 15 25.29 4.27 2.41
N GLU A 16 26.38 4.90 2.81
CA GLU A 16 26.85 6.15 2.20
C GLU A 16 27.12 5.94 0.71
N ASN A 17 26.34 6.62 -0.13
CA ASN A 17 26.42 6.53 -1.59
C ASN A 17 26.37 7.90 -2.27
N GLY A 18 26.70 8.97 -1.52
CA GLY A 18 26.61 10.36 -1.99
C GLY A 18 25.21 10.98 -1.91
N SER A 19 24.19 10.22 -1.50
CA SER A 19 22.85 10.76 -1.21
C SER A 19 22.75 11.38 0.19
N SER A 20 21.77 12.27 0.39
CA SER A 20 21.55 12.95 1.67
C SER A 20 21.11 11.98 2.76
N GLU A 21 21.76 12.03 3.93
CA GLU A 21 21.35 11.29 5.12
C GLU A 21 20.10 11.84 5.83
N ALA A 22 19.55 12.97 5.37
CA ALA A 22 18.41 13.64 5.98
C ALA A 22 17.23 12.70 6.30
N PRO A 23 16.85 11.71 5.45
CA PRO A 23 15.76 10.79 5.76
C PRO A 23 15.89 10.06 7.09
N LYS A 24 17.13 9.72 7.52
CA LYS A 24 17.40 9.05 8.81
C LYS A 24 16.89 9.86 10.00
N PHE A 25 16.92 11.19 9.89
CA PHE A 25 16.52 12.11 10.96
C PHE A 25 15.09 12.61 10.78
N VAL A 26 14.68 12.89 9.55
CA VAL A 26 13.33 13.41 9.25
C VAL A 26 12.26 12.37 9.60
N LEU A 27 12.45 11.10 9.24
CA LEU A 27 11.42 10.08 9.47
C LEU A 27 11.10 9.84 10.96
N PRO A 28 12.07 9.74 11.89
CA PRO A 28 11.77 9.71 13.32
C PRO A 28 10.99 10.95 13.79
N ILE A 29 11.35 12.14 13.32
CA ILE A 29 10.66 13.38 13.69
C ILE A 29 9.21 13.34 13.22
N VAL A 30 8.97 12.92 11.97
CA VAL A 30 7.62 12.73 11.43
C VAL A 30 6.86 11.68 12.25
N THR A 31 7.49 10.57 12.61
CA THR A 31 6.89 9.53 13.46
C THR A 31 6.45 10.08 14.81
N LEU A 32 7.31 10.88 15.46
CA LEU A 32 6.98 11.56 16.72
C LEU A 32 5.87 12.60 16.54
N ALA A 33 5.84 13.32 15.43
CA ALA A 33 4.79 14.29 15.12
C ALA A 33 3.43 13.59 14.98
N TYR A 34 3.36 12.46 14.25
CA TYR A 34 2.14 11.65 14.16
C TYR A 34 1.72 11.08 15.52
N ALA A 35 2.67 10.56 16.31
CA ALA A 35 2.38 10.06 17.66
C ALA A 35 1.85 11.18 18.58
N THR A 36 2.41 12.38 18.47
CA THR A 36 1.98 13.55 19.24
C THR A 36 0.60 14.01 18.79
N ALA A 37 0.34 14.09 17.48
CA ALA A 37 -0.98 14.43 16.96
C ALA A 37 -2.05 13.44 17.43
N TYR A 38 -1.77 12.14 17.35
CA TYR A 38 -2.65 11.12 17.91
C TYR A 38 -2.87 11.33 19.41
N TYR A 39 -1.80 11.54 20.20
CA TYR A 39 -1.91 11.77 21.63
C TYR A 39 -2.79 12.97 21.99
N LEU A 40 -2.69 14.06 21.24
CA LEU A 40 -3.50 15.26 21.44
C LEU A 40 -4.97 15.03 21.06
N LEU A 41 -5.23 14.17 20.06
CA LEU A 41 -6.57 13.83 19.59
C LEU A 41 -7.26 12.76 20.45
N MET A 42 -6.53 11.99 21.27
CA MET A 42 -7.14 10.94 22.11
C MET A 42 -8.21 11.43 23.10
N GLY A 43 -8.25 12.73 23.38
CA GLY A 43 -9.27 13.35 24.24
C GLY A 43 -10.54 13.77 23.50
N GLU A 44 -10.57 13.69 22.17
CA GLU A 44 -11.78 13.90 21.37
C GLU A 44 -12.63 12.63 21.41
N ASP A 45 -13.95 12.80 21.33
CA ASP A 45 -14.88 11.68 21.17
C ASP A 45 -14.55 10.95 19.84
N GLU A 46 -14.80 9.64 19.77
CA GLU A 46 -14.59 8.78 18.57
C GLU A 46 -13.13 8.35 18.25
N VAL A 47 -12.08 9.09 18.64
CA VAL A 47 -10.68 8.78 18.23
C VAL A 47 -10.18 7.41 18.70
N ASN A 48 -10.65 6.98 19.86
CA ASN A 48 -10.32 5.69 20.47
C ASN A 48 -11.52 4.74 20.51
N GLU A 49 -12.61 5.08 19.83
CA GLU A 49 -13.80 4.25 19.75
C GLU A 49 -13.47 2.90 19.09
N GLY A 50 -14.03 1.81 19.63
CA GLY A 50 -13.76 0.45 19.17
C GLY A 50 -12.42 -0.15 19.64
N MET A 51 -11.48 0.62 20.24
CA MET A 51 -10.26 0.03 20.80
C MET A 51 -10.52 -0.89 22.00
N SER A 52 -11.52 -0.59 22.82
CA SER A 52 -11.95 -1.42 23.95
C SER A 52 -12.62 -2.72 23.52
N ASP A 53 -13.19 -2.74 22.32
CA ASP A 53 -13.93 -3.87 21.75
C ASP A 53 -13.09 -4.72 20.79
N PHE A 54 -11.80 -4.39 20.64
CA PHE A 54 -10.87 -5.13 19.81
C PHE A 54 -10.84 -6.60 20.22
N LYS A 55 -11.33 -7.46 19.33
CA LYS A 55 -11.30 -8.92 19.48
C LYS A 55 -10.44 -9.52 18.39
N ILE A 56 -9.55 -10.43 18.78
CA ILE A 56 -8.86 -11.31 17.82
C ILE A 56 -9.83 -12.44 17.47
N GLY A 57 -10.47 -12.34 16.31
CA GLY A 57 -11.46 -13.29 15.81
C GLY A 57 -11.62 -13.18 14.28
N LEU A 58 -12.61 -13.88 13.71
CA LEU A 58 -13.05 -13.64 12.33
C LEU A 58 -14.28 -12.73 12.38
N GLY A 59 -14.13 -11.48 11.98
CA GLY A 59 -15.20 -10.47 11.98
C GLY A 59 -15.99 -10.44 10.68
N VAL A 60 -15.35 -10.79 9.55
CA VAL A 60 -16.02 -10.94 8.25
C VAL A 60 -16.88 -12.19 8.23
N LYS A 61 -18.09 -12.09 7.67
CA LYS A 61 -19.06 -13.19 7.60
C LYS A 61 -18.99 -13.94 6.27
N ASP A 62 -18.72 -13.25 5.17
CA ASP A 62 -18.69 -13.85 3.83
C ASP A 62 -17.47 -14.77 3.61
N PRO A 63 -17.66 -16.09 3.37
CA PRO A 63 -16.55 -17.05 3.23
C PRO A 63 -15.62 -16.76 2.05
N VAL A 64 -16.16 -16.26 0.94
CA VAL A 64 -15.37 -15.92 -0.25
C VAL A 64 -14.43 -14.76 0.10
N THR A 65 -14.94 -13.76 0.80
CA THR A 65 -14.15 -12.61 1.26
C THR A 65 -13.10 -13.02 2.28
N ILE A 66 -13.42 -13.92 3.22
CA ILE A 66 -12.42 -14.46 4.17
C ILE A 66 -11.23 -15.08 3.40
N VAL A 67 -11.50 -15.97 2.44
CA VAL A 67 -10.44 -16.63 1.66
C VAL A 67 -9.64 -15.60 0.85
N ALA A 68 -10.30 -14.65 0.21
CA ALA A 68 -9.66 -13.60 -0.57
C ALA A 68 -8.78 -12.68 0.30
N LEU A 69 -9.26 -12.27 1.48
CA LEU A 69 -8.48 -11.48 2.45
C LEU A 69 -7.27 -12.27 2.96
N LEU A 70 -7.42 -13.55 3.29
CA LEU A 70 -6.30 -14.40 3.68
C LEU A 70 -5.24 -14.48 2.57
N PHE A 71 -5.66 -14.56 1.31
CA PHE A 71 -4.74 -14.54 0.17
C PHE A 71 -4.01 -13.19 0.03
N VAL A 72 -4.72 -12.06 0.18
CA VAL A 72 -4.13 -10.71 0.18
C VAL A 72 -3.13 -10.55 1.32
N ILE A 73 -3.50 -10.98 2.54
CA ILE A 73 -2.63 -10.92 3.72
C ILE A 73 -1.38 -11.78 3.52
N ALA A 74 -1.53 -13.02 3.04
CA ALA A 74 -0.39 -13.91 2.80
C ALA A 74 0.55 -13.34 1.73
N THR A 75 0.01 -12.83 0.63
CA THR A 75 0.79 -12.20 -0.44
C THR A 75 1.52 -10.97 0.07
N GLY A 76 0.83 -10.06 0.76
CA GLY A 76 1.43 -8.87 1.32
C GLY A 76 2.51 -9.19 2.36
N ALA A 77 2.23 -10.14 3.27
CA ALA A 77 3.21 -10.59 4.26
C ALA A 77 4.46 -11.19 3.61
N PHE A 78 4.30 -12.00 2.55
CA PHE A 78 5.42 -12.51 1.77
C PHE A 78 6.30 -11.37 1.23
N TYR A 79 5.72 -10.36 0.57
CA TYR A 79 6.49 -9.24 0.03
C TYR A 79 7.09 -8.33 1.10
N VAL A 80 6.40 -8.13 2.23
CA VAL A 80 6.93 -7.37 3.37
C VAL A 80 8.15 -8.08 3.95
N VAL A 81 8.05 -9.38 4.22
CA VAL A 81 9.16 -10.18 4.76
C VAL A 81 10.31 -10.25 3.77
N ARG A 82 10.03 -10.53 2.49
CA ARG A 82 11.06 -10.58 1.45
C ARG A 82 11.83 -9.26 1.38
N GLN A 83 11.14 -8.12 1.34
CA GLN A 83 11.80 -6.81 1.24
C GLN A 83 12.54 -6.41 2.53
N LEU A 84 12.00 -6.72 3.71
CA LEU A 84 12.62 -6.33 4.98
C LEU A 84 13.79 -7.24 5.38
N VAL A 85 13.69 -8.54 5.09
CA VAL A 85 14.65 -9.55 5.58
C VAL A 85 15.65 -9.96 4.50
N ASN A 86 15.23 -10.02 3.24
CA ASN A 86 16.08 -10.39 2.11
C ASN A 86 15.89 -9.44 0.90
N PRO A 87 16.13 -8.12 1.07
CA PRO A 87 16.00 -7.14 -0.01
C PRO A 87 16.89 -7.47 -1.22
N GLU A 88 18.02 -8.15 -1.02
CA GLU A 88 18.92 -8.60 -2.08
C GLU A 88 18.19 -9.45 -3.12
N SER A 89 17.29 -10.35 -2.70
CA SER A 89 16.48 -11.17 -3.61
C SER A 89 15.56 -10.36 -4.54
N VAL A 90 15.22 -9.12 -4.18
CA VAL A 90 14.44 -8.21 -5.02
C VAL A 90 15.38 -7.45 -5.96
N ILE A 91 16.55 -7.03 -5.46
CA ILE A 91 17.57 -6.33 -6.24
C ILE A 91 18.06 -7.21 -7.40
N GLU A 92 18.35 -8.47 -7.11
CA GLU A 92 18.80 -9.47 -8.09
C GLU A 92 17.75 -9.70 -9.19
N ALA A 93 16.46 -9.61 -8.87
CA ALA A 93 15.39 -9.77 -9.86
C ALA A 93 15.32 -8.61 -10.87
N VAL A 94 15.84 -7.42 -10.54
CA VAL A 94 15.66 -6.19 -11.34
C VAL A 94 16.73 -6.00 -12.43
N ASN A 95 17.71 -6.91 -12.59
CA ASN A 95 18.73 -6.89 -13.67
C ASN A 95 19.27 -5.48 -13.98
N GLY A 96 19.71 -4.75 -12.95
CA GLY A 96 20.20 -3.38 -13.11
C GLY A 96 21.37 -3.30 -14.10
N VAL A 97 21.25 -2.48 -15.14
CA VAL A 97 22.30 -2.27 -16.13
C VAL A 97 23.17 -1.08 -15.71
N ALA A 98 24.50 -1.27 -15.71
CA ALA A 98 25.44 -0.18 -15.48
C ALA A 98 25.67 0.63 -16.76
N GLY A 99 25.51 1.96 -16.70
CA GLY A 99 25.77 2.86 -17.83
C GLY A 99 25.11 4.23 -17.65
N PRO A 100 25.37 5.21 -18.54
CA PRO A 100 24.77 6.54 -18.48
C PRO A 100 23.25 6.53 -18.60
N ASP A 101 22.73 5.59 -19.38
CA ASP A 101 21.30 5.40 -19.66
C ASP A 101 20.70 4.21 -18.87
N GLY A 102 21.53 3.49 -18.12
CA GLY A 102 21.12 2.33 -17.33
C GLY A 102 20.63 2.77 -15.96
N LEU A 103 19.37 2.48 -15.65
CA LEU A 103 18.90 2.58 -14.27
C LEU A 103 19.57 1.45 -13.47
N GLY A 104 20.61 1.77 -12.70
CA GLY A 104 21.32 0.78 -11.87
C GLY A 104 20.40 0.04 -10.89
N ALA A 105 20.94 -0.99 -10.23
CA ALA A 105 20.17 -1.78 -9.26
C ALA A 105 19.67 -0.87 -8.10
N PRO A 106 18.42 -1.06 -7.61
CA PRO A 106 17.92 -0.24 -6.51
C PRO A 106 18.76 -0.46 -5.25
N ALA A 107 18.93 0.59 -4.44
CA ALA A 107 19.65 0.48 -3.19
C ALA A 107 18.91 -0.44 -2.20
N LYS A 108 19.66 -1.24 -1.43
CA LYS A 108 19.12 -2.16 -0.41
C LYS A 108 18.14 -1.46 0.54
N VAL A 109 18.54 -0.27 1.03
CA VAL A 109 17.71 0.53 1.94
C VAL A 109 16.38 0.95 1.30
N THR A 110 16.37 1.26 -0.01
CA THR A 110 15.16 1.65 -0.73
C THR A 110 14.18 0.49 -0.81
N VAL A 111 14.66 -0.71 -1.14
CA VAL A 111 13.85 -1.93 -1.19
C VAL A 111 13.30 -2.30 0.18
N ALA A 112 14.13 -2.26 1.23
CA ALA A 112 13.65 -2.54 2.58
C ALA A 112 12.64 -1.47 3.05
N PHE A 113 12.84 -0.21 2.66
CA PHE A 113 11.93 0.87 3.02
C PHE A 113 10.55 0.70 2.37
N THR A 114 10.48 0.25 1.11
CA THR A 114 9.19 -0.08 0.47
C THR A 114 8.49 -1.24 1.16
N GLY A 115 9.23 -2.23 1.68
CA GLY A 115 8.68 -3.27 2.56
C GLY A 115 8.05 -2.70 3.84
N ALA A 116 8.69 -1.70 4.47
CA ALA A 116 8.15 -1.02 5.65
C ALA A 116 6.88 -0.21 5.34
N LEU A 117 6.80 0.39 4.15
CA LEU A 117 5.61 1.10 3.66
C LEU A 117 4.46 0.16 3.26
N LEU A 118 4.77 -1.08 2.86
CA LEU A 118 3.76 -2.09 2.53
C LEU A 118 3.11 -2.71 3.79
N LEU A 119 3.83 -2.76 4.91
CA LEU A 119 3.36 -3.36 6.17
C LEU A 119 1.99 -2.84 6.66
N PRO A 120 1.69 -1.52 6.67
CA PRO A 120 0.37 -1.01 7.03
C PRO A 120 -0.78 -1.64 6.22
N TYR A 121 -0.60 -1.88 4.92
CA TYR A 121 -1.64 -2.48 4.08
C TYR A 121 -1.96 -3.92 4.48
N VAL A 122 -0.95 -4.69 4.88
CA VAL A 122 -1.13 -6.05 5.42
C VAL A 122 -1.91 -6.01 6.73
N LEU A 123 -1.59 -5.05 7.60
CA LEU A 123 -2.26 -4.87 8.87
C LEU A 123 -3.70 -4.38 8.71
N TRP A 124 -3.96 -3.50 7.74
CA TRP A 124 -5.31 -3.06 7.40
C TRP A 124 -6.18 -4.19 6.85
N ALA A 125 -5.65 -5.04 5.95
CA ALA A 125 -6.37 -6.24 5.51
C ALA A 125 -6.65 -7.20 6.68
N THR A 126 -5.70 -7.34 7.60
CA THR A 126 -5.87 -8.14 8.83
C THR A 126 -6.92 -7.52 9.76
N LEU A 127 -6.96 -6.20 9.87
CA LEU A 127 -7.93 -5.47 10.67
C LEU A 127 -9.36 -5.69 10.14
N ILE A 128 -9.57 -5.54 8.84
CA ILE A 128 -10.86 -5.83 8.18
C ILE A 128 -11.28 -7.28 8.45
N LEU A 129 -10.36 -8.24 8.26
CA LEU A 129 -10.64 -9.65 8.51
C LEU A 129 -11.08 -9.93 9.96
N THR A 130 -10.45 -9.26 10.92
CA THR A 130 -10.62 -9.57 12.36
C THR A 130 -11.75 -8.81 13.03
N GLN A 131 -11.98 -7.54 12.65
CA GLN A 131 -13.02 -6.70 13.24
C GLN A 131 -14.33 -6.75 12.46
N GLY A 132 -14.29 -7.14 11.18
CA GLY A 132 -15.45 -7.12 10.29
C GLY A 132 -15.47 -5.88 9.40
N ALA A 133 -16.53 -5.76 8.60
CA ALA A 133 -16.60 -4.76 7.55
C ALA A 133 -17.15 -3.41 8.02
N GLU A 134 -18.13 -3.42 8.91
CA GLU A 134 -18.93 -2.26 9.29
C GLU A 134 -18.08 -1.00 9.55
N GLY A 135 -18.31 0.04 8.77
CA GLY A 135 -17.61 1.32 8.89
C GLY A 135 -16.12 1.33 8.50
N MET A 136 -15.56 0.24 7.95
CA MET A 136 -14.12 0.13 7.65
C MET A 136 -13.68 0.83 6.34
N TRP A 137 -14.51 1.67 5.73
CA TRP A 137 -14.12 2.43 4.53
C TRP A 137 -12.81 3.24 4.70
N PRO A 138 -12.46 3.86 5.86
CA PRO A 138 -11.20 4.59 6.00
C PRO A 138 -9.97 3.67 5.94
N VAL A 139 -10.17 2.38 6.24
CA VAL A 139 -9.14 1.34 6.21
C VAL A 139 -9.08 0.68 4.83
N ALA A 140 -10.22 0.54 4.16
CA ALA A 140 -10.33 -0.14 2.87
C ALA A 140 -10.00 0.75 1.66
N HIS A 141 -10.32 2.04 1.70
CA HIS A 141 -10.05 2.96 0.58
C HIS A 141 -8.56 3.18 0.28
N PRO A 142 -7.68 3.43 1.27
CA PRO A 142 -6.28 3.71 0.95
C PRO A 142 -5.57 2.57 0.20
N PRO A 143 -5.75 1.26 0.55
CA PRO A 143 -5.28 0.16 -0.29
C PRO A 143 -5.81 0.20 -1.73
N LEU A 144 -7.09 0.49 -1.95
CA LEU A 144 -7.68 0.57 -3.29
C LEU A 144 -6.95 1.61 -4.15
N PHE A 145 -6.69 2.80 -3.60
CA PHE A 145 -5.95 3.85 -4.31
C PHE A 145 -4.48 3.48 -4.52
N ALA A 146 -3.82 2.90 -3.52
CA ALA A 146 -2.41 2.52 -3.62
C ALA A 146 -2.20 1.47 -4.71
N PHE A 147 -2.99 0.38 -4.69
CA PHE A 147 -2.85 -0.68 -5.67
C PHE A 147 -3.39 -0.31 -7.06
N MET A 148 -4.35 0.63 -7.14
CA MET A 148 -4.76 1.25 -8.40
C MET A 148 -3.61 2.02 -9.03
N ALA A 149 -2.88 2.84 -8.27
CA ALA A 149 -1.72 3.56 -8.79
C ALA A 149 -0.62 2.59 -9.25
N VAL A 150 -0.37 1.51 -8.50
CA VAL A 150 0.58 0.45 -8.90
C VAL A 150 0.13 -0.24 -10.19
N ALA A 151 -1.16 -0.56 -10.32
CA ALA A 151 -1.69 -1.21 -11.51
C ALA A 151 -1.54 -0.33 -12.76
N VAL A 152 -1.85 0.96 -12.65
CA VAL A 152 -1.65 1.93 -13.73
C VAL A 152 -0.16 2.05 -14.08
N ALA A 153 0.71 2.23 -13.08
CA ALA A 153 2.15 2.34 -13.30
C ALA A 153 2.72 1.12 -14.03
N ASN A 154 2.32 -0.09 -13.63
CA ASN A 154 2.77 -1.32 -14.25
C ASN A 154 2.23 -1.48 -15.68
N TYR A 155 0.97 -1.12 -15.95
CA TYR A 155 0.44 -1.10 -17.31
C TYR A 155 1.30 -0.24 -18.24
N PHE A 156 1.60 0.99 -17.85
CA PHE A 156 2.45 1.88 -18.65
C PHE A 156 3.87 1.33 -18.79
N GLY A 157 4.46 0.78 -17.72
CA GLY A 157 5.76 0.12 -17.77
C GLY A 157 5.82 -1.08 -18.73
N PHE A 158 4.73 -1.83 -18.89
CA PHE A 158 4.66 -2.94 -19.84
C PHE A 158 4.36 -2.49 -21.28
N VAL A 159 3.51 -1.49 -21.47
CA VAL A 159 3.10 -1.02 -22.81
C VAL A 159 4.19 -0.22 -23.51
N PHE A 160 4.84 0.71 -22.79
CA PHE A 160 5.89 1.56 -23.35
C PHE A 160 7.27 0.93 -23.30
N GLY A 161 7.34 -0.30 -22.77
CA GLY A 161 8.58 -1.02 -22.55
C GLY A 161 9.23 -0.63 -21.23
N PRO A 162 9.77 -1.61 -20.49
CA PRO A 162 10.43 -1.32 -19.24
C PRO A 162 11.74 -0.58 -19.49
N VAL A 163 12.11 0.32 -18.57
CA VAL A 163 13.39 1.03 -18.61
C VAL A 163 14.59 0.10 -18.29
N ARG A 164 14.33 -1.18 -18.01
CA ARG A 164 15.30 -2.24 -17.70
C ARG A 164 14.81 -3.58 -18.28
N GLU A 165 15.72 -4.51 -18.58
CA GLU A 165 15.32 -5.90 -18.84
C GLU A 165 14.76 -6.53 -17.56
N PHE A 166 13.55 -7.07 -17.62
CA PHE A 166 12.95 -7.75 -16.47
C PHE A 166 13.23 -9.25 -16.51
N THR A 167 13.68 -9.80 -15.38
CA THR A 167 13.67 -11.26 -15.16
C THR A 167 12.23 -11.78 -15.12
N GLU A 168 12.04 -13.07 -15.36
CA GLU A 168 10.73 -13.72 -15.16
C GLU A 168 10.18 -13.48 -13.75
N GLN A 169 11.05 -13.57 -12.73
CA GLN A 169 10.68 -13.27 -11.35
C GLN A 169 10.17 -11.84 -11.19
N ASN A 170 10.85 -10.86 -11.80
CA ASN A 170 10.41 -9.47 -11.71
C ASN A 170 9.09 -9.22 -12.43
N GLN A 171 8.84 -9.88 -13.57
CA GLN A 171 7.54 -9.81 -14.24
C GLN A 171 6.43 -10.38 -13.35
N MET A 172 6.68 -11.51 -12.67
CA MET A 172 5.74 -12.07 -11.70
C MET A 172 5.50 -11.12 -10.51
N ASP A 173 6.56 -10.52 -9.98
CA ASP A 173 6.49 -9.55 -8.88
C ASP A 173 5.67 -8.31 -9.29
N ALA A 174 5.87 -7.82 -10.52
CA ALA A 174 5.11 -6.70 -11.08
C ALA A 174 3.62 -7.03 -11.28
N MET A 175 3.26 -8.30 -11.51
CA MET A 175 1.85 -8.71 -11.59
C MET A 175 1.15 -8.79 -10.23
N ALA A 176 1.90 -8.90 -9.12
CA ALA A 176 1.32 -9.07 -7.79
C ALA A 176 0.49 -7.87 -7.33
N GLY A 177 0.92 -6.64 -7.64
CA GLY A 177 0.17 -5.41 -7.35
C GLY A 177 -1.20 -5.37 -8.03
N PRO A 178 -1.28 -5.47 -9.37
CA PRO A 178 -2.55 -5.56 -10.11
C PRO A 178 -3.45 -6.72 -9.64
N MET A 179 -2.88 -7.91 -9.38
CA MET A 179 -3.66 -9.04 -8.89
C MET A 179 -4.23 -8.79 -7.49
N THR A 180 -3.44 -8.16 -6.61
CA THR A 180 -3.90 -7.74 -5.28
C THR A 180 -5.04 -6.73 -5.40
N LEU A 181 -4.94 -5.74 -6.31
CA LEU A 181 -6.03 -4.80 -6.57
C LEU A 181 -7.32 -5.52 -6.97
N LEU A 182 -7.25 -6.44 -7.93
CA LEU A 182 -8.44 -7.15 -8.43
C LEU A 182 -9.11 -7.96 -7.32
N ILE A 183 -8.33 -8.71 -6.54
CA ILE A 183 -8.84 -9.50 -5.43
C ILE A 183 -9.43 -8.58 -4.36
N PHE A 184 -8.73 -7.49 -4.03
CA PHE A 184 -9.19 -6.54 -3.02
C PHE A 184 -10.42 -5.76 -3.46
N LEU A 185 -10.60 -5.47 -4.76
CA LEU A 185 -11.85 -4.93 -5.32
C LEU A 185 -13.01 -5.90 -5.15
N VAL A 186 -12.81 -7.20 -5.41
CA VAL A 186 -13.84 -8.22 -5.18
C VAL A 186 -14.22 -8.27 -3.70
N VAL A 187 -13.21 -8.30 -2.81
CA VAL A 187 -13.41 -8.21 -1.36
C VAL A 187 -14.24 -6.98 -1.00
N TYR A 188 -13.81 -5.80 -1.44
CA TYR A 188 -14.46 -4.54 -1.15
C TYR A 188 -15.93 -4.51 -1.58
N LEU A 189 -16.21 -4.94 -2.81
CA LEU A 189 -17.57 -4.97 -3.36
C LEU A 189 -18.48 -5.94 -2.60
N ARG A 190 -17.96 -7.08 -2.13
CA ARG A 190 -18.73 -8.05 -1.34
C ARG A 190 -19.00 -7.53 0.07
N LEU A 191 -18.03 -6.85 0.67
CA LEU A 191 -18.16 -6.27 2.01
C LEU A 191 -19.13 -5.09 2.09
N ARG A 192 -19.63 -4.57 0.96
CA ARG A 192 -20.74 -3.60 0.94
C ARG A 192 -21.99 -4.16 1.62
N GLU A 193 -22.29 -5.44 1.44
CA GLU A 193 -23.43 -6.09 2.11
C GLU A 193 -23.23 -6.21 3.63
N GLU A 194 -21.98 -6.17 4.09
CA GLU A 194 -21.61 -6.18 5.51
C GLU A 194 -21.39 -4.77 6.08
N GLY A 195 -21.70 -3.70 5.33
CA GLY A 195 -21.65 -2.33 5.82
C GLY A 195 -20.28 -1.65 5.73
N ILE A 196 -19.40 -2.06 4.82
CA ILE A 196 -18.05 -1.46 4.72
C ILE A 196 -18.02 0.05 4.51
N GLU A 197 -19.04 0.59 3.83
CA GLU A 197 -19.21 2.01 3.54
C GLU A 197 -20.14 2.72 4.54
N GLU A 198 -20.49 2.08 5.66
CA GLU A 198 -21.31 2.71 6.69
C GLU A 198 -20.60 3.92 7.32
N GLY A 199 -21.35 4.99 7.55
CA GLY A 199 -20.79 6.26 8.04
C GLY A 199 -19.85 6.97 7.07
N MET A 200 -19.77 6.55 5.80
CA MET A 200 -18.92 7.20 4.81
C MET A 200 -19.37 8.63 4.53
N THR A 201 -18.40 9.55 4.52
CA THR A 201 -18.64 10.96 4.21
C THR A 201 -17.73 11.44 3.09
N PHE A 202 -18.21 12.43 2.34
CA PHE A 202 -17.44 13.13 1.32
C PHE A 202 -17.63 14.63 1.51
N SER A 203 -16.54 15.35 1.77
CA SER A 203 -16.57 16.79 2.09
C SER A 203 -17.49 17.13 3.29
N GLY A 204 -17.58 16.23 4.27
CA GLY A 204 -18.40 16.39 5.47
C GLY A 204 -19.87 16.00 5.30
N GLU A 205 -20.32 15.67 4.09
CA GLU A 205 -21.69 15.21 3.84
C GLU A 205 -21.72 13.67 3.73
N PRO A 206 -22.80 13.00 4.18
CA PRO A 206 -22.96 11.56 3.98
C PRO A 206 -22.83 11.19 2.50
N SER A 207 -22.07 10.13 2.23
CA SER A 207 -21.82 9.62 0.89
C SER A 207 -22.31 8.18 0.76
N ASP A 208 -22.69 7.81 -0.46
CA ASP A 208 -23.13 6.46 -0.79
C ASP A 208 -22.10 5.75 -1.69
N SER A 209 -22.32 4.45 -1.89
CA SER A 209 -21.47 3.61 -2.77
C SER A 209 -21.27 4.23 -4.15
N ARG A 210 -22.32 4.88 -4.69
CA ARG A 210 -22.28 5.49 -6.02
C ARG A 210 -21.36 6.70 -6.06
N GLY A 211 -21.39 7.54 -5.02
CA GLY A 211 -20.48 8.67 -4.85
C GLY A 211 -19.03 8.21 -4.83
N PHE A 212 -18.73 7.17 -4.05
CA PHE A 212 -17.39 6.58 -4.03
C PHE A 212 -16.99 5.99 -5.39
N ASP A 213 -17.86 5.20 -6.03
CA ASP A 213 -17.60 4.57 -7.33
C ASP A 213 -17.26 5.62 -8.41
N PHE A 214 -18.01 6.73 -8.42
CA PHE A 214 -17.75 7.85 -9.32
C PHE A 214 -16.39 8.48 -9.04
N MET A 215 -16.10 8.80 -7.77
CA MET A 215 -14.82 9.42 -7.38
C MET A 215 -13.64 8.51 -7.70
N PHE A 216 -13.71 7.23 -7.32
CA PHE A 216 -12.67 6.25 -7.60
C PHE A 216 -12.41 6.14 -9.11
N THR A 217 -13.47 6.08 -9.92
CA THR A 217 -13.35 6.07 -11.38
C THR A 217 -12.70 7.33 -11.93
N CYS A 218 -13.10 8.52 -11.46
CA CYS A 218 -12.48 9.78 -11.85
C CYS A 218 -10.98 9.79 -11.51
N VAL A 219 -10.59 9.32 -10.33
CA VAL A 219 -9.19 9.23 -9.92
C VAL A 219 -8.42 8.27 -10.82
N VAL A 220 -8.97 7.08 -11.12
CA VAL A 220 -8.35 6.12 -12.04
C VAL A 220 -8.10 6.77 -13.41
N VAL A 221 -9.09 7.48 -13.95
CA VAL A 221 -8.97 8.18 -15.25
C VAL A 221 -7.90 9.28 -15.18
N MET A 222 -7.91 10.12 -14.14
CA MET A 222 -6.95 11.21 -13.98
C MET A 222 -5.51 10.70 -13.82
N VAL A 223 -5.30 9.66 -13.01
CA VAL A 223 -3.97 9.05 -12.83
C VAL A 223 -3.51 8.43 -14.14
N SER A 224 -4.36 7.67 -14.82
CA SER A 224 -4.04 7.07 -16.13
C SER A 224 -3.70 8.13 -17.18
N PHE A 225 -4.47 9.23 -17.23
CA PHE A 225 -4.21 10.35 -18.12
C PHE A 225 -2.89 11.06 -17.78
N GLY A 226 -2.57 11.23 -16.49
CA GLY A 226 -1.28 11.76 -16.05
C GLY A 226 -0.11 10.91 -16.53
N TYR A 227 -0.17 9.59 -16.33
CA TYR A 227 0.84 8.67 -16.86
C TYR A 227 0.93 8.72 -18.39
N PHE A 228 -0.21 8.81 -19.08
CA PHE A 228 -0.24 8.94 -20.53
C PHE A 228 0.47 10.20 -21.02
N LEU A 229 0.18 11.35 -20.43
CA LEU A 229 0.83 12.62 -20.78
C LEU A 229 2.35 12.56 -20.57
N VAL A 230 2.80 12.00 -19.44
CA VAL A 230 4.23 11.89 -19.15
C VAL A 230 4.94 11.05 -20.21
N ASN A 231 4.38 9.90 -20.60
CA ASN A 231 5.01 9.00 -21.56
C ASN A 231 4.91 9.47 -23.03
N MET A 232 3.99 10.38 -23.36
CA MET A 232 3.86 10.93 -24.73
C MET A 232 4.63 12.22 -24.95
N LEU A 233 4.99 12.92 -23.88
CA LEU A 233 5.72 14.19 -23.94
C LEU A 233 7.22 14.04 -23.65
N SER A 234 7.66 12.86 -23.19
CA SER A 234 9.05 12.45 -23.02
C SER A 234 9.59 11.79 -24.29
#